data_AF-A0A644YAW4-F1
#
_entry.id   AF-A0A644YAW4-F1
#
_cell.length_a   1.000
_cell.length_b   1.000
_cell.length_c   1.000
_cell.angle_alpha   90.00
_cell.angle_beta   90.00
_cell.angle_gamma   90.00
#
_symmetry.space_group_name_H-M   'P 1'
#
loop_
_entity.id
_entity.type
_entity.pdbx_description
1 polymer ?
#
loop_
_entity_poly.entity_id
_entity_poly.type
_entity_poly.pdbx_seq_one_letter_code
_entity_poly.pdbx_strand_id
1 'polypeptide(L)'
;MQFSDLGNLVLRMDEIMDARNYPQAYQRSRTFLTRKKKAGELMAENEETGIPAREVEAARGKLGAFSVAVFSRRSSCWQGMVDWLDGAPREEFESILIFLRKVDERFAGK
;
A
#
# COMPACT_ATOMS: atom_id res chain seq x y z
N MET A 1 -8.99 -5.91 7.13
CA MET A 1 -9.14 -4.92 6.03
C MET A 1 -9.67 -5.67 4.82
N GLN A 2 -10.76 -5.21 4.21
CA GLN A 2 -11.32 -5.82 3.01
C GLN A 2 -11.27 -4.79 1.88
N PHE A 3 -10.89 -5.23 0.68
CA PHE A 3 -10.92 -4.44 -0.54
C PHE A 3 -11.65 -5.25 -1.63
N SER A 4 -12.34 -4.56 -2.53
CA SER A 4 -13.16 -5.18 -3.59
C SER A 4 -12.38 -5.46 -4.87
N ASP A 5 -11.39 -4.61 -5.16
CA ASP A 5 -10.66 -4.59 -6.42
C ASP A 5 -9.29 -3.89 -6.22
N LEU A 6 -8.48 -3.90 -7.27
CA LEU A 6 -7.11 -3.38 -7.21
C LEU A 6 -7.07 -1.84 -7.05
N GLY A 7 -8.05 -1.11 -7.58
CA GLY A 7 -8.18 0.33 -7.34
C GLY A 7 -8.54 0.63 -5.88
N ASN A 8 -9.47 -0.14 -5.31
CA ASN A 8 -9.83 -0.05 -3.91
C ASN A 8 -8.65 -0.39 -3.00
N LEU A 9 -7.82 -1.39 -3.35
CA LEU A 9 -6.58 -1.69 -2.64
C LEU A 9 -5.68 -0.45 -2.56
N VAL A 10 -5.50 0.26 -3.68
CA VAL A 10 -4.63 1.44 -3.72
C VAL A 10 -5.12 2.52 -2.75
N LEU A 11 -6.41 2.85 -2.81
CA LEU A 11 -7.02 3.86 -1.93
C LEU A 11 -6.92 3.49 -0.45
N ARG A 12 -7.14 2.20 -0.15
CA ARG A 12 -7.05 1.64 1.20
C ARG A 12 -5.65 1.72 1.78
N MET A 13 -4.63 1.43 0.99
CA MET A 13 -3.24 1.56 1.42
C MET A 13 -2.84 3.04 1.65
N ASP A 14 -3.33 3.97 0.82
CA ASP A 14 -3.12 5.40 1.08
C ASP A 14 -3.74 5.83 2.41
N GLU A 15 -4.95 5.38 2.74
CA GLU A 15 -5.58 5.62 4.05
C GLU A 15 -4.72 5.09 5.20
N ILE A 16 -4.13 3.90 5.07
CA ILE A 16 -3.21 3.34 6.07
C ILE A 16 -1.97 4.22 6.23
N MET A 17 -1.32 4.58 5.12
CA MET A 17 -0.08 5.37 5.16
C MET A 17 -0.33 6.78 5.70
N ASP A 18 -1.47 7.37 5.37
CA ASP A 18 -1.91 8.67 5.90
C ASP A 18 -2.25 8.61 7.38
N ALA A 19 -2.91 7.54 7.84
CA ALA A 19 -3.21 7.34 9.25
C ALA A 19 -1.94 7.12 10.09
N ARG A 20 -0.95 6.41 9.53
CA ARG A 20 0.37 6.18 10.15
C ARG A 20 1.32 7.36 9.99
N ASN A 21 0.96 8.34 9.16
CA ASN A 21 1.83 9.44 8.74
C ASN A 21 3.20 8.94 8.21
N TYR A 22 3.23 7.76 7.56
CA TYR A 22 4.41 7.13 6.99
C TYR A 22 4.05 6.06 5.92
N PRO A 23 4.79 6.01 4.79
CA PRO A 23 5.65 7.07 4.25
C PRO A 23 4.81 8.33 4.02
N GLN A 24 5.36 9.53 4.22
CA GLN A 24 4.57 10.75 4.03
C GLN A 24 4.40 11.08 2.55
N ALA A 25 3.19 11.52 2.17
CA ALA A 25 2.93 12.07 0.85
C ALA A 25 3.70 13.38 0.70
N TYR A 26 4.55 13.46 -0.34
CA TYR A 26 5.35 14.67 -0.59
C TYR A 26 4.48 15.86 -1.03
N GLN A 27 3.38 15.57 -1.73
CA GLN A 27 2.37 16.54 -2.12
C GLN A 27 1.08 16.21 -1.36
N ARG A 28 0.56 17.17 -0.59
CA ARG A 28 -0.74 17.03 0.09
C ARG A 28 -1.81 17.77 -0.70
N SER A 29 -2.93 17.11 -0.97
CA SER A 29 -4.11 17.74 -1.57
C SER A 29 -4.58 18.89 -0.70
N ARG A 30 -4.76 20.06 -1.31
CA ARG A 30 -5.34 21.23 -0.64
C ARG A 30 -6.82 20.98 -0.40
N THR A 31 -7.32 21.40 0.75
CA THR A 31 -8.74 21.31 1.11
C THR A 31 -9.21 22.67 1.58
N PHE A 32 -10.39 23.10 1.11
CA PHE A 32 -11.07 24.33 1.56
C PHE A 32 -11.80 24.14 2.90
N LEU A 33 -11.95 22.89 3.35
CA LEU A 33 -12.53 22.56 4.64
C LEU A 33 -11.42 22.56 5.70
N THR A 34 -11.74 23.11 6.87
CA THR A 34 -10.86 23.00 8.05
C THR A 34 -10.81 21.54 8.47
N ARG A 35 -9.77 20.82 8.05
CA ARG A 35 -9.49 19.49 8.58
C ARG A 35 -9.16 19.66 10.06
N LYS A 36 -9.97 19.07 10.95
CA LYS A 36 -9.55 18.89 12.35
C LYS A 36 -8.20 18.18 12.29
N LYS A 37 -7.13 18.84 12.71
CA LYS A 37 -5.82 18.20 12.84
C LYS A 37 -6.03 16.99 13.73
N LYS A 38 -5.89 15.77 13.18
CA LYS A 38 -5.87 14.58 14.01
C LYS A 38 -4.62 14.69 14.88
N ALA A 39 -4.75 14.39 16.17
CA ALA A 39 -3.70 14.47 17.18
C ALA A 39 -2.57 13.43 16.97
N GLY A 40 -1.98 13.40 15.78
CA GLY A 40 -0.93 12.48 15.33
C GLY A 40 -0.08 13.07 14.20
N GLU A 41 -0.12 14.40 13.99
CA GLU A 41 0.90 15.09 13.18
C GLU A 41 2.29 15.08 13.86
N LEU A 42 2.36 14.68 15.13
CA LEU A 42 3.58 14.44 15.90
C LEU A 42 3.82 12.93 16.00
N MET A 43 4.78 12.44 15.22
CA MET A 43 5.44 11.12 15.27
C MET A 43 4.54 9.86 15.31
N ALA A 44 5.05 8.78 14.76
CA ALA A 44 4.40 7.46 14.81
C ALA A 44 4.52 6.88 16.23
N GLU A 45 3.83 7.47 17.20
CA GLU A 45 3.52 6.80 18.46
C GLU A 45 2.31 5.92 18.19
N ASN A 46 2.57 4.66 17.83
CA ASN A 46 1.89 3.48 18.37
C ASN A 46 2.51 2.23 17.74
N GLU A 47 3.06 1.41 18.64
CA GLU A 47 3.50 0.04 18.40
C GLU A 47 2.38 -0.80 17.77
N GLU A 48 2.77 -1.57 16.75
CA GLU A 48 2.16 -2.83 16.31
C GLU A 48 0.62 -2.94 16.34
N THR A 49 -0.08 -2.23 15.44
CA THR A 49 -1.34 -2.73 14.87
C THR A 49 -1.08 -3.30 13.47
N GLY A 50 -0.16 -4.25 13.39
CA GLY A 50 -0.03 -5.15 12.25
C GLY A 50 -1.02 -6.30 12.38
N ILE A 51 -1.41 -6.90 11.25
CA ILE A 51 -2.07 -8.20 11.29
C ILE A 51 -0.99 -9.23 11.65
N PRO A 52 -1.21 -10.14 12.62
CA PRO A 52 -0.19 -11.11 13.00
C PRO A 52 0.17 -12.00 11.81
N ALA A 53 1.46 -12.38 11.71
CA ALA A 53 1.98 -13.12 10.56
C ALA A 53 1.17 -14.38 10.23
N ARG A 54 0.67 -15.08 11.24
CA ARG A 54 -0.20 -16.26 11.08
C ARG A 54 -1.48 -15.96 10.32
N GLU A 55 -2.13 -14.83 10.60
CA GLU A 55 -3.36 -14.43 9.91
C GLU A 55 -3.07 -13.97 8.47
N VAL A 56 -1.91 -13.35 8.24
CA VAL A 56 -1.44 -13.00 6.90
C VAL A 56 -1.22 -14.25 6.04
N GLU A 57 -0.55 -15.26 6.59
CA GLU A 57 -0.35 -16.54 5.90
C GLU A 57 -1.66 -17.29 5.64
N ALA A 58 -2.62 -17.23 6.58
CA ALA A 58 -3.94 -17.81 6.42
C ALA A 58 -4.78 -17.08 5.35
N ALA A 59 -4.47 -15.82 5.06
CA ALA A 59 -5.18 -14.99 4.08
C ALA A 59 -4.66 -15.16 2.64
N ARG A 60 -3.79 -16.16 2.36
CA ARG A 60 -3.33 -16.45 1.00
C ARG A 60 -4.50 -16.73 0.06
N GLY A 61 -4.54 -15.98 -1.04
CA GLY A 61 -5.58 -16.12 -2.06
C GLY A 61 -5.42 -17.38 -2.91
N LYS A 62 -6.50 -17.77 -3.59
CA LYS A 62 -6.52 -18.94 -4.48
C LYS A 62 -5.65 -18.78 -5.73
N LEU A 63 -5.62 -17.58 -6.30
CA LEU A 63 -4.88 -17.26 -7.52
C LEU A 63 -3.39 -16.99 -7.23
N GLY A 64 -3.12 -16.44 -6.05
CA GLY A 64 -1.80 -16.05 -5.57
C GLY A 64 -1.92 -15.04 -4.43
N ALA A 65 -0.77 -14.71 -3.85
CA ALA A 65 -0.62 -13.65 -2.85
C ALA A 65 0.67 -12.89 -3.16
N PHE A 66 0.73 -11.63 -2.81
CA PHE A 66 1.94 -10.82 -2.96
C PHE A 66 2.07 -9.88 -1.76
N SER A 67 3.29 -9.46 -1.47
CA SER A 67 3.56 -8.38 -0.52
C SER A 67 4.01 -7.14 -1.27
N VAL A 68 3.56 -5.97 -0.83
CA VAL A 68 3.91 -4.69 -1.41
C VAL A 68 4.51 -3.81 -0.33
N ALA A 69 5.71 -3.29 -0.59
CA ALA A 69 6.39 -2.34 0.27
C ALA A 69 6.49 -1.00 -0.46
N VAL A 70 5.89 0.04 0.13
CA VAL A 70 5.98 1.41 -0.38
C VAL A 70 7.06 2.14 0.40
N PHE A 71 8.07 2.65 -0.31
CA PHE A 71 9.20 3.35 0.29
C PHE A 71 9.03 4.86 0.27
N SER A 72 8.47 5.39 -0.83
CA SER A 72 8.27 6.83 -0.97
C SER A 72 7.00 7.17 -1.71
N ARG A 73 6.47 8.36 -1.42
CA ARG A 73 5.28 8.92 -2.08
C ARG A 73 5.60 10.25 -2.76
N ARG A 74 6.54 10.24 -3.71
CA ARG A 74 6.98 11.42 -4.45
C ARG A 74 6.18 11.59 -5.73
N SER A 75 6.08 12.83 -6.22
CA SER A 75 5.38 13.17 -7.47
C SER A 75 3.93 12.65 -7.51
N SER A 76 3.23 12.69 -6.36
CA SER A 76 1.87 12.16 -6.21
C SER A 76 1.71 10.68 -6.60
N CYS A 77 2.78 9.88 -6.46
CA CYS A 77 2.77 8.47 -6.80
C CYS A 77 3.59 7.65 -5.80
N TRP A 78 3.49 6.32 -5.86
CA TRP A 78 4.23 5.42 -5.00
C TRP A 78 5.47 4.87 -5.69
N GLN A 79 6.56 4.78 -4.94
CA GLN A 79 7.77 4.06 -5.31
C GLN A 79 8.02 2.96 -4.28
N GLY A 80 8.35 1.76 -4.73
CA GLY A 80 8.41 0.60 -3.86
C GLY A 80 8.83 -0.67 -4.57
N MET A 81 8.56 -1.79 -3.90
CA MET A 81 8.78 -3.13 -4.45
C MET A 81 7.59 -4.05 -4.18
N VAL A 82 7.40 -5.02 -5.06
CA VAL A 82 6.47 -6.14 -4.91
C VAL A 82 7.26 -7.44 -4.81
N ASP A 83 6.90 -8.28 -3.85
CA ASP A 83 7.38 -9.65 -3.70
C ASP A 83 6.20 -10.58 -3.97
N TRP A 84 6.32 -11.46 -4.96
CA TRP A 84 5.26 -12.36 -5.40
C TRP A 84 5.08 -13.58 -4.50
N LEU A 85 5.91 -13.74 -3.45
CA LEU A 85 5.78 -14.78 -2.42
C LEU A 85 5.74 -16.22 -2.97
N ASP A 86 6.29 -16.43 -4.16
CA ASP A 86 6.34 -17.70 -4.89
C ASP A 86 7.78 -18.09 -5.28
N GLY A 87 8.76 -17.36 -4.75
CA GLY A 87 10.19 -17.54 -5.04
C GLY A 87 10.69 -16.77 -6.26
N ALA A 88 9.82 -16.06 -7.00
CA ALA A 88 10.26 -15.15 -8.05
C ALA A 88 11.06 -13.98 -7.46
N PRO A 89 11.96 -13.36 -8.25
CA PRO A 89 12.65 -12.16 -7.84
C PRO A 89 11.68 -11.04 -7.47
N ARG A 90 12.04 -10.25 -6.46
CA ARG A 90 11.32 -9.03 -6.12
C ARG A 90 11.44 -8.03 -7.27
N GLU A 91 10.35 -7.31 -7.52
CA GLU A 91 10.30 -6.32 -8.58
C GLU A 91 10.04 -4.93 -8.04
N GLU A 92 10.84 -3.97 -8.48
CA GLU A 92 10.63 -2.56 -8.14
C GLU A 92 9.56 -1.93 -9.03
N PHE A 93 8.86 -0.94 -8.49
CA PHE A 93 7.95 -0.09 -9.23
C PHE A 93 8.21 1.38 -8.88
N GLU A 94 8.19 2.23 -9.91
CA GLU A 94 8.42 3.67 -9.78
C GLU A 94 7.13 4.49 -9.73
N SER A 95 6.00 3.83 -10.01
CA SER A 95 4.67 4.43 -9.96
C SER A 95 3.60 3.40 -9.65
N ILE A 96 2.46 3.87 -9.13
CA ILE A 96 1.26 3.08 -8.90
C ILE A 96 0.83 2.39 -10.19
N LEU A 97 0.83 3.08 -11.32
CA LEU A 97 0.41 2.49 -12.60
C LEU A 97 1.33 1.35 -13.05
N ILE A 98 2.64 1.45 -12.82
CA ILE A 98 3.57 0.36 -13.10
C ILE A 98 3.31 -0.82 -12.16
N PHE A 99 3.04 -0.57 -10.88
CA PHE A 99 2.60 -1.62 -9.95
C PHE A 99 1.32 -2.31 -10.44
N LEU A 100 0.29 -1.54 -10.81
CA LEU A 100 -0.97 -2.08 -11.32
C LEU A 100 -0.75 -2.92 -12.58
N ARG A 101 0.07 -2.43 -13.52
CA ARG A 101 0.41 -3.17 -14.74
C ARG A 101 1.12 -4.49 -14.42
N LYS A 102 2.08 -4.50 -13.49
CA LYS A 102 2.77 -5.72 -13.08
C LYS A 102 1.82 -6.74 -12.47
N VAL A 103 0.88 -6.29 -11.63
CA VAL A 103 -0.17 -7.16 -11.06
C VAL A 103 -1.05 -7.72 -12.17
N ASP A 104 -1.48 -6.88 -13.11
CA ASP A 104 -2.28 -7.30 -14.25
C ASP A 104 -1.53 -8.32 -15.11
N GLU A 105 -0.29 -8.05 -15.53
CA GLU A 105 0.56 -8.98 -16.29
C GLU A 105 0.77 -10.32 -15.55
N ARG A 106 0.88 -10.30 -14.22
CA ARG A 106 1.09 -11.51 -13.40
C ARG A 106 -0.16 -12.40 -13.35
N PHE A 107 -1.34 -11.79 -13.33
CA PHE A 107 -2.62 -12.49 -13.12
C PHE A 107 -3.50 -12.56 -14.36
N ALA A 108 -3.16 -11.85 -15.44
CA ALA A 108 -3.86 -11.91 -16.72
C ALA A 108 -3.71 -13.32 -17.32
N GLY A 109 -4.85 -13.96 -17.62
CA GLY A 109 -4.90 -15.28 -18.25
C GLY A 109 -4.96 -16.47 -17.29
N LYS A 110 -5.18 -16.24 -15.99
CA LYS A 110 -5.56 -17.28 -15.01
C LYS A 110 -6.95 -17.00 -14.44
#